data_AF-A0A3M7N0X2-F1
#
_entry.id   AF-A0A3M7N0X2-F1
#
_cell.length_a   1.000
_cell.length_b   1.000
_cell.length_c   1.000
_cell.angle_alpha   90.00
_cell.angle_beta   90.00
_cell.angle_gamma   90.00
#
_symmetry.space_group_name_H-M   'P 1'
#
loop_
_entity.id
_entity.type
_entity.pdbx_description
1 polymer ?
#
loop_
_entity_poly.entity_id
_entity_poly.type
_entity_poly.pdbx_seq_one_letter_code
_entity_poly.pdbx_strand_id
1 'polypeptide(L)'
;MPIRTVLDPVVRVIVALACLSTVYLYLYPLFHACAFPATDGSAASAFRSLLVQHAQPQSLPHLHTDAALAPFRLLVLADPQLEGDSSLPKADEALPARLKQHWHHVQRQQQDDIRQLPAAVYSALTELFVDDIPRSLQAARKQLDLFGNDFYLAHIFHILKWWARPTHVTVLGDLIGSQWVSDDEFEWRAWRFWNRVFSGGERVDDAIVEAALTGDPLPMDDEAWARRIINIAGNHDIGYAGDVSRTRLDRFERLFGTANWDIRFNYPSTFTSAPHNSSDPTLHLIVLNSLVLDTPALDESIQHATYNYMTDLLSHRTRPVDDPSAFTLLLTHLPLYKPAGVCVDPPYWDFWGNDDGGGVYRPHGLKEQNHLSKPASESGILKALFGMSGDLNAPAHGTGRPGLILTGHDHQGCDTWHYIPANTTWPRSLDDCSYHSDANPGQRDPEREEEKTTQFQA
;
A
#
# COMPACT_ATOMS: atom_id res chain seq x y z
N MET A 1 -17.97 0.41 51.91
CA MET A 1 -17.77 -0.92 51.30
C MET A 1 -16.29 -1.06 50.98
N PRO A 2 -15.62 -2.16 51.36
CA PRO A 2 -14.20 -2.30 51.08
C PRO A 2 -14.00 -2.38 49.56
N ILE A 3 -13.08 -1.58 49.03
CA ILE A 3 -12.64 -1.55 47.62
C ILE A 3 -12.50 -2.97 47.03
N ARG A 4 -12.09 -3.94 47.86
CA ARG A 4 -11.93 -5.36 47.54
C ARG A 4 -13.23 -6.09 47.12
N THR A 5 -14.40 -5.75 47.67
CA THR A 5 -15.67 -6.43 47.33
C THR A 5 -16.24 -6.03 45.97
N VAL A 6 -15.77 -4.92 45.39
CA VAL A 6 -16.19 -4.45 44.06
C VAL A 6 -15.11 -4.75 43.01
N LEU A 7 -13.82 -4.63 43.36
CA LEU A 7 -12.73 -4.90 42.41
C LEU A 7 -12.62 -6.37 42.00
N ASP A 8 -12.84 -7.32 42.91
CA ASP A 8 -12.72 -8.74 42.60
C ASP A 8 -13.73 -9.21 41.51
N PRO A 9 -15.05 -8.92 41.61
CA PRO A 9 -15.97 -9.28 40.54
C PRO A 9 -15.69 -8.56 39.23
N VAL A 10 -15.27 -7.28 39.27
CA VAL A 10 -14.92 -6.52 38.06
C VAL A 10 -13.71 -7.13 37.36
N VAL A 11 -12.64 -7.46 38.10
CA VAL A 11 -11.45 -8.11 37.54
C VAL A 11 -11.80 -9.48 36.95
N ARG A 12 -12.63 -10.29 37.64
CA ARG A 12 -13.08 -11.58 37.09
C ARG A 12 -13.84 -11.43 35.79
N VAL A 13 -14.73 -10.44 35.68
CA VAL A 13 -15.48 -10.17 34.45
C VAL A 13 -14.53 -9.73 33.34
N ILE A 14 -13.61 -8.80 33.61
CA ILE A 14 -12.63 -8.32 32.62
C ILE A 14 -11.74 -9.47 32.14
N VAL A 15 -11.25 -10.32 33.07
CA VAL A 15 -10.43 -11.49 32.72
C VAL A 15 -11.23 -12.48 31.88
N ALA A 16 -12.49 -12.77 32.24
CA ALA A 16 -13.34 -13.66 31.45
C ALA A 16 -13.58 -13.11 30.04
N LEU A 17 -13.91 -11.81 29.91
CA LEU A 17 -14.09 -11.15 28.62
C LEU A 17 -12.79 -11.14 27.80
N ALA A 18 -11.65 -10.88 28.43
CA ALA A 18 -10.35 -10.95 27.78
C ALA A 18 -10.07 -12.37 27.26
N CYS A 19 -10.28 -13.41 28.07
CA CYS A 19 -10.11 -14.80 27.65
C CYS A 19 -11.03 -15.17 26.49
N LEU A 20 -12.32 -14.83 26.55
CA LEU A 20 -13.27 -15.10 25.47
C LEU A 20 -12.90 -14.36 24.19
N SER A 21 -12.49 -13.09 24.29
CA SER A 21 -12.05 -12.28 23.16
C SER A 21 -10.76 -12.84 22.55
N THR A 22 -9.80 -13.26 23.36
CA THR A 22 -8.57 -13.92 22.89
C THR A 22 -8.89 -15.23 22.18
N VAL A 23 -9.75 -16.09 22.74
CA VAL A 23 -10.18 -17.33 22.07
C VAL A 23 -10.84 -17.00 20.73
N TYR A 24 -11.71 -15.98 20.69
CA TYR A 24 -12.33 -15.52 19.45
C TYR A 24 -11.31 -15.05 18.42
N LEU A 25 -10.32 -14.24 18.81
CA LEU A 25 -9.30 -13.72 17.91
C LEU A 25 -8.39 -14.81 17.35
N TYR A 26 -8.01 -15.81 18.15
CA TYR A 26 -7.17 -16.93 17.70
C TYR A 26 -7.92 -17.96 16.87
N LEU A 27 -9.23 -18.08 17.07
CA LEU A 27 -10.11 -18.95 16.28
C LEU A 27 -10.91 -18.19 15.23
N TYR A 28 -10.58 -16.91 14.98
CA TYR A 28 -11.28 -16.07 14.02
C TYR A 28 -11.42 -16.74 12.65
N PRO A 29 -10.36 -17.29 12.04
CA PRO A 29 -10.48 -17.92 10.73
C PRO A 29 -11.40 -19.15 10.73
N LEU A 30 -11.44 -19.88 11.84
CA LEU A 30 -12.34 -21.02 12.01
C LEU A 30 -13.80 -20.56 12.10
N PHE A 31 -14.09 -19.54 12.94
CA PHE A 31 -15.44 -19.01 13.11
C PHE A 31 -16.01 -18.37 11.84
N HIS A 32 -15.14 -17.80 10.99
CA HIS A 32 -15.51 -17.20 9.71
C HIS A 32 -15.31 -18.13 8.52
N ALA A 33 -14.99 -19.41 8.76
CA ALA A 33 -14.75 -20.42 7.73
C ALA A 33 -13.79 -19.95 6.62
N CYS A 34 -12.76 -19.18 6.98
CA CYS A 34 -11.81 -18.62 6.03
C CYS A 34 -11.08 -19.76 5.30
N ALA A 35 -11.25 -19.86 3.99
CA ALA A 35 -10.54 -20.80 3.14
C ALA A 35 -10.42 -20.22 1.73
N PHE A 36 -9.33 -20.55 1.03
CA PHE A 36 -9.25 -20.21 -0.39
C PHE A 36 -10.30 -20.99 -1.18
N PRO A 37 -10.93 -20.38 -2.20
CA PRO A 37 -11.90 -21.07 -3.03
C PRO A 37 -11.34 -22.35 -3.63
N ALA A 38 -12.16 -23.40 -3.63
CA ALA A 38 -11.87 -24.62 -4.35
C ALA A 38 -12.13 -24.42 -5.86
N THR A 39 -11.51 -25.26 -6.69
CA THR A 39 -11.63 -25.21 -8.16
C THR A 39 -13.06 -25.51 -8.64
N ASP A 40 -13.87 -26.19 -7.83
CA ASP A 40 -15.29 -26.43 -8.06
C ASP A 40 -16.20 -25.28 -7.57
N GLY A 41 -15.63 -24.23 -6.98
CA GLY A 41 -16.35 -23.08 -6.40
C GLY A 41 -17.07 -23.37 -5.08
N SER A 42 -16.94 -24.57 -4.51
CA SER A 42 -17.66 -24.97 -3.30
C SER A 42 -16.91 -24.56 -2.02
N ALA A 43 -17.54 -23.73 -1.20
CA ALA A 43 -17.00 -23.35 0.12
C ALA A 43 -16.81 -24.56 1.05
N ALA A 44 -17.69 -25.56 0.97
CA ALA A 44 -17.55 -26.80 1.75
C ALA A 44 -16.36 -27.65 1.28
N SER A 45 -16.11 -27.68 -0.03
CA SER A 45 -14.95 -28.34 -0.64
C SER A 45 -13.65 -27.65 -0.20
N ALA A 46 -13.60 -26.32 -0.33
CA ALA A 46 -12.51 -25.48 0.14
C ALA A 46 -12.14 -25.73 1.60
N PHE A 47 -13.13 -25.67 2.49
CA PHE A 47 -12.93 -25.87 3.93
C PHE A 47 -12.49 -27.30 4.26
N ARG A 48 -13.08 -28.31 3.61
CA ARG A 48 -12.69 -29.71 3.79
C ARG A 48 -11.25 -29.95 3.36
N SER A 49 -10.85 -29.48 2.18
CA SER A 49 -9.48 -29.59 1.69
C SER A 49 -8.50 -28.90 2.65
N LEU A 50 -8.87 -27.74 3.20
CA LEU A 50 -8.05 -27.07 4.21
C LEU A 50 -7.86 -27.91 5.49
N LEU A 51 -8.93 -28.52 6.01
CA LEU A 51 -8.83 -29.41 7.17
C LEU A 51 -7.94 -30.63 6.90
N VAL A 52 -8.03 -31.20 5.68
CA VAL A 52 -7.15 -32.30 5.26
C VAL A 52 -5.69 -31.87 5.22
N GLN A 53 -5.37 -30.66 4.72
CA GLN A 53 -4.01 -30.12 4.73
C GLN A 53 -3.42 -29.94 6.14
N HIS A 54 -4.26 -29.62 7.13
CA HIS A 54 -3.84 -29.52 8.53
C HIS A 54 -3.67 -30.89 9.20
N ALA A 55 -4.38 -31.92 8.74
CA ALA A 55 -4.28 -33.29 9.26
C ALA A 55 -3.10 -34.08 8.66
N GLN A 56 -2.58 -33.70 7.49
CA GLN A 56 -1.46 -34.38 6.84
C GLN A 56 -0.09 -33.90 7.38
N PRO A 57 0.85 -34.82 7.72
CA PRO A 57 2.21 -34.45 8.12
C PRO A 57 2.96 -33.74 6.99
N GLN A 58 3.68 -32.66 7.31
CA GLN A 58 4.47 -31.86 6.36
C GLN A 58 5.58 -32.64 5.62
N SER A 59 5.92 -33.86 6.05
CA SER A 59 7.02 -34.67 5.54
C SER A 59 6.64 -35.68 4.45
N LEU A 60 5.35 -35.77 4.09
CA LEU A 60 4.93 -36.50 2.89
C LEU A 60 4.81 -35.48 1.76
N PRO A 61 5.49 -35.69 0.60
CA PRO A 61 5.25 -34.83 -0.57
C PRO A 61 3.75 -34.82 -0.77
N HIS A 62 3.16 -33.62 -0.83
CA HIS A 62 1.74 -33.41 -1.05
C HIS A 62 1.32 -34.38 -2.15
N LEU A 63 0.68 -35.49 -1.78
CA LEU A 63 0.14 -36.40 -2.76
C LEU A 63 -0.88 -35.52 -3.46
N HIS A 64 -0.54 -35.06 -4.68
CA HIS A 64 -1.31 -34.13 -5.51
C HIS A 64 -2.61 -34.82 -5.94
N THR A 65 -3.43 -35.14 -4.95
CA THR A 65 -4.73 -35.82 -5.06
C THR A 65 -5.87 -34.82 -4.88
N ASP A 66 -5.58 -33.59 -4.43
CA ASP A 66 -6.56 -32.51 -4.38
C ASP A 66 -6.44 -31.65 -5.64
N ALA A 67 -6.98 -32.18 -6.75
CA ALA A 67 -7.38 -31.38 -7.92
C ALA A 67 -8.39 -30.24 -7.57
N ALA A 68 -8.77 -30.14 -6.30
CA ALA A 68 -9.71 -29.19 -5.72
C ALA A 68 -9.10 -27.83 -5.35
N LEU A 69 -7.77 -27.67 -5.22
CA LEU A 69 -7.18 -26.38 -4.78
C LEU A 69 -6.38 -25.69 -5.88
N ALA A 70 -6.60 -24.39 -6.04
CA ALA A 70 -5.88 -23.57 -7.02
C ALA A 70 -4.36 -23.54 -6.70
N PRO A 71 -3.46 -23.69 -7.67
CA PRO A 71 -2.01 -23.66 -7.44
C PRO A 71 -1.50 -22.26 -7.04
N PHE A 72 -2.21 -21.20 -7.40
CA PHE A 72 -1.96 -19.84 -6.93
C PHE A 72 -3.01 -19.40 -5.91
N ARG A 73 -2.56 -19.09 -4.68
CA ARG A 73 -3.40 -18.63 -3.58
C ARG A 73 -2.68 -17.48 -2.89
N LEU A 74 -3.13 -16.25 -3.15
CA LEU A 74 -2.50 -15.03 -2.66
C LEU A 74 -3.18 -14.56 -1.38
N LEU A 75 -2.45 -14.55 -0.27
CA LEU A 75 -2.85 -13.82 0.93
C LEU A 75 -2.47 -12.36 0.76
N VAL A 76 -3.46 -11.48 0.78
CA VAL A 76 -3.30 -10.04 0.59
C VAL A 76 -3.46 -9.36 1.95
N LEU A 77 -2.48 -8.53 2.29
CA LEU A 77 -2.49 -7.63 3.45
C LEU A 77 -2.24 -6.22 2.94
N ALA A 78 -2.66 -5.21 3.70
CA ALA A 78 -2.48 -3.82 3.33
C ALA A 78 -2.33 -2.97 4.59
N ASP A 79 -1.62 -1.85 4.44
CA ASP A 79 -1.56 -0.76 5.41
C ASP A 79 -1.24 -1.18 6.86
N PRO A 80 -0.14 -1.95 7.10
CA PRO A 80 0.30 -2.20 8.47
C PRO A 80 0.89 -0.93 9.13
N GLN A 81 1.46 -0.01 8.33
CA GLN A 81 1.95 1.33 8.67
C GLN A 81 2.65 1.41 10.03
N LEU A 82 3.73 0.65 10.23
CA LEU A 82 4.44 0.65 11.51
C LEU A 82 5.00 2.04 11.82
N GLU A 83 4.48 2.64 12.88
CA GLU A 83 4.94 3.89 13.47
C GLU A 83 6.02 3.67 14.55
N GLY A 84 6.77 4.72 14.89
CA GLY A 84 7.89 4.69 15.84
C GLY A 84 7.99 5.96 16.67
N ASP A 85 9.17 6.20 17.23
CA ASP A 85 9.41 7.24 18.23
C ASP A 85 9.24 8.67 17.70
N SER A 86 9.29 8.91 16.37
CA SER A 86 8.93 10.23 15.82
C SER A 86 7.46 10.62 16.05
N SER A 87 6.59 9.65 16.41
CA SER A 87 5.21 9.91 16.83
C SER A 87 5.09 10.29 18.33
N LEU A 88 6.19 10.23 19.08
CA LEU A 88 6.25 10.56 20.51
C LEU A 88 6.77 12.00 20.71
N PRO A 89 6.49 12.62 21.88
CA PRO A 89 7.08 13.90 22.22
C PRO A 89 8.60 13.87 22.14
N LYS A 90 9.20 14.97 21.70
CA LYS A 90 10.65 15.07 21.58
C LYS A 90 11.33 14.96 22.95
N ALA A 91 12.61 14.60 22.94
CA ALA A 91 13.37 14.40 24.18
C ALA A 91 13.45 15.67 25.07
N ASP A 92 13.48 16.86 24.46
CA ASP A 92 13.44 18.15 25.14
C ASP A 92 12.05 18.51 25.70
N GLU A 93 11.02 17.83 25.22
CA GLU A 93 9.66 17.89 25.74
C GLU A 93 9.39 16.80 26.79
N ALA A 94 10.32 15.88 27.08
CA ALA A 94 10.09 14.84 28.07
C ALA A 94 9.92 15.42 29.49
N LEU A 95 9.21 14.70 30.37
CA LEU A 95 8.93 15.15 31.75
C LEU A 95 10.19 15.64 32.51
N PRO A 96 11.34 14.94 32.48
CA PRO A 96 12.54 15.42 33.17
C PRO A 96 13.07 16.75 32.61
N ALA A 97 12.97 16.97 31.29
CA ALA A 97 13.40 18.20 30.66
C ALA A 97 12.49 19.38 31.05
N ARG A 98 11.16 19.18 31.03
CA ARG A 98 10.18 20.18 31.47
C ARG A 98 10.32 20.50 32.96
N LEU A 99 10.51 19.50 33.83
CA LEU A 99 10.81 19.71 35.24
C LEU A 99 12.07 20.56 35.45
N LYS A 100 13.12 20.34 34.65
CA LYS A 100 14.33 21.15 34.69
C LYS A 100 14.08 22.59 34.22
N GLN A 101 13.25 22.78 33.20
CA GLN A 101 12.86 24.12 32.73
C GLN A 101 12.07 24.89 33.80
N HIS A 102 11.08 24.25 34.44
CA HIS A 102 10.33 24.81 35.57
C HIS A 102 11.24 25.18 36.72
N TRP A 103 12.17 24.30 37.08
CA TRP A 103 13.15 24.56 38.13
C TRP A 103 14.03 25.77 37.81
N HIS A 104 14.54 25.88 36.58
CA HIS A 104 15.30 27.05 36.16
C HIS A 104 14.48 28.34 36.15
N HIS A 105 13.20 28.28 35.79
CA HIS A 105 12.29 29.42 35.87
C HIS A 105 12.13 29.90 37.32
N VAL A 106 11.86 28.98 38.25
CA VAL A 106 11.75 29.28 39.68
C VAL A 106 13.05 29.85 40.24
N GLN A 107 14.21 29.28 39.87
CA GLN A 107 15.52 29.79 40.29
C GLN A 107 15.81 31.21 39.81
N ARG A 108 15.45 31.55 38.56
CA ARG A 108 15.61 32.91 38.03
C ARG A 108 14.75 33.91 38.79
N GLN A 109 13.47 33.57 39.02
CA GLN A 109 12.56 34.43 39.78
C GLN A 109 13.01 34.64 41.22
N GLN A 110 13.64 33.63 41.84
CA GLN A 110 14.26 33.78 43.16
C GLN A 110 15.41 34.81 43.16
N GLN A 111 16.18 34.88 42.08
CA GLN A 111 17.31 35.82 41.95
C GLN A 111 16.85 37.24 41.62
N ASP A 112 15.79 37.38 40.81
CA ASP A 112 15.31 38.68 40.31
C ASP A 112 14.36 39.39 41.28
N ASP A 113 13.32 38.72 41.77
CA ASP A 113 12.34 39.28 42.71
C ASP A 113 11.68 38.19 43.57
N ILE A 114 12.13 38.08 44.82
CA ILE A 114 11.64 37.06 45.77
C ILE A 114 10.13 37.15 46.04
N ARG A 115 9.49 38.29 45.80
CA ARG A 115 8.03 38.45 45.98
C ARG A 115 7.23 37.72 44.91
N GLN A 116 7.82 37.45 43.75
CA GLN A 116 7.20 36.71 42.65
C GLN A 116 7.41 35.19 42.77
N LEU A 117 8.28 34.75 43.68
CA LEU A 117 8.58 33.34 43.90
C LEU A 117 7.32 32.47 44.18
N PRO A 118 6.35 32.88 45.03
CA PRO A 118 5.15 32.07 45.26
C PRO A 118 4.30 31.88 43.99
N ALA A 119 4.22 32.92 43.15
CA ALA A 119 3.49 32.86 41.89
C ALA A 119 4.20 31.96 40.87
N ALA A 120 5.53 32.04 40.77
CA ALA A 120 6.33 31.19 39.91
C ALA A 120 6.24 29.70 40.31
N VAL A 121 6.29 29.40 41.61
CA VAL A 121 6.10 28.04 42.13
C VAL A 121 4.68 27.55 41.85
N TYR A 122 3.66 28.38 42.06
CA TYR A 122 2.27 28.02 41.78
C TYR A 122 2.05 27.74 40.28
N SER A 123 2.60 28.55 39.38
CA SER A 123 2.53 28.33 37.92
C SER A 123 3.19 27.01 37.54
N ALA A 124 4.43 26.77 37.99
CA ALA A 124 5.16 25.53 37.72
C ALA A 124 4.42 24.29 38.23
N LEU A 125 3.80 24.34 39.42
CA LEU A 125 2.99 23.24 39.93
C LEU A 125 1.71 23.05 39.11
N THR A 126 1.05 24.14 38.71
CA THR A 126 -0.17 24.08 37.90
C THR A 126 0.13 23.45 36.55
N GLU A 127 1.16 23.92 35.84
CA GLU A 127 1.61 23.37 34.55
C GLU A 127 2.06 21.91 34.68
N LEU A 128 2.75 21.56 35.78
CA LEU A 128 3.16 20.18 36.03
C LEU A 128 1.95 19.22 36.12
N PHE A 129 0.92 19.59 36.89
CA PHE A 129 -0.24 18.73 37.13
C PHE A 129 -1.28 18.77 36.02
N VAL A 130 -1.46 19.91 35.35
CA VAL A 130 -2.49 20.11 34.33
C VAL A 130 -1.99 19.73 32.93
N ASP A 131 -0.71 19.96 32.62
CA ASP A 131 -0.15 19.72 31.30
C ASP A 131 0.89 18.59 31.28
N ASP A 132 1.94 18.70 32.09
CA ASP A 132 3.12 17.84 31.93
C ASP A 132 2.84 16.38 32.29
N ILE A 133 2.18 16.12 33.42
CA ILE A 133 1.83 14.77 33.84
C ILE A 133 0.86 14.12 32.84
N PRO A 134 -0.28 14.74 32.46
CA PRO A 134 -1.18 14.18 31.45
C PRO A 134 -0.50 13.89 30.11
N ARG A 135 0.32 14.81 29.61
CA ARG A 135 1.09 14.60 28.36
C ARG A 135 2.06 13.43 28.47
N SER A 136 2.72 13.26 29.61
CA SER A 136 3.65 12.15 29.84
C SER A 136 2.91 10.80 29.89
N LEU A 137 1.72 10.77 30.50
CA LEU A 137 0.87 9.59 30.51
C LEU A 137 0.35 9.24 29.10
N GLN A 138 -0.01 10.24 28.29
CA GLN A 138 -0.38 10.04 26.89
C GLN A 138 0.78 9.49 26.06
N ALA A 139 2.00 10.00 26.27
CA ALA A 139 3.19 9.49 25.61
C ALA A 139 3.48 8.03 26.00
N ALA A 140 3.41 7.69 27.29
CA ALA A 140 3.57 6.32 27.77
C ALA A 140 2.49 5.38 27.22
N ARG A 141 1.25 5.86 27.10
CA ARG A 141 0.17 5.13 26.43
C ARG A 141 0.50 4.90 24.95
N LYS A 142 0.89 5.93 24.20
CA LYS A 142 1.26 5.79 22.79
C LYS A 142 2.40 4.80 22.60
N GLN A 143 3.41 4.79 23.47
CA GLN A 143 4.48 3.77 23.44
C GLN A 143 3.94 2.35 23.60
N LEU A 144 3.00 2.14 24.53
CA LEU A 144 2.33 0.86 24.70
C LEU A 144 1.48 0.51 23.48
N ASP A 145 0.78 1.49 22.90
CA ASP A 145 -0.04 1.32 21.71
C ASP A 145 0.84 0.92 20.51
N LEU A 146 1.99 1.56 20.28
CA LEU A 146 2.95 1.19 19.22
C LEU A 146 3.45 -0.24 19.39
N PHE A 147 3.82 -0.62 20.62
CA PHE A 147 4.23 -2.00 20.92
C PHE A 147 3.08 -2.99 20.66
N GLY A 148 1.89 -2.69 21.17
CA GLY A 148 0.70 -3.53 21.01
C GLY A 148 0.27 -3.69 19.56
N ASN A 149 0.37 -2.62 18.76
CA ASN A 149 -0.02 -2.62 17.35
C ASN A 149 0.83 -3.62 16.54
N ASP A 150 2.14 -3.65 16.77
CA ASP A 150 3.01 -4.62 16.10
C ASP A 150 2.59 -6.08 16.43
N PHE A 151 2.30 -6.38 17.68
CA PHE A 151 1.88 -7.74 18.07
C PHE A 151 0.46 -8.07 17.59
N TYR A 152 -0.42 -7.08 17.49
CA TYR A 152 -1.74 -7.24 16.90
C TYR A 152 -1.66 -7.56 15.40
N LEU A 153 -0.82 -6.83 14.66
CA LEU A 153 -0.55 -7.12 13.25
C LEU A 153 0.13 -8.48 13.07
N ALA A 154 1.10 -8.81 13.93
CA ALA A 154 1.74 -10.12 13.95
C ALA A 154 0.72 -11.24 14.16
N HIS A 155 -0.23 -11.05 15.08
CA HIS A 155 -1.32 -12.00 15.32
C HIS A 155 -2.16 -12.21 14.06
N ILE A 156 -2.60 -11.13 13.40
CA ILE A 156 -3.37 -11.21 12.14
C ILE A 156 -2.60 -12.01 11.09
N PHE A 157 -1.35 -11.62 10.81
CA PHE A 157 -0.54 -12.28 9.78
C PHE A 157 -0.30 -13.75 10.11
N HIS A 158 0.18 -14.08 11.31
CA HIS A 158 0.55 -15.45 11.66
C HIS A 158 -0.66 -16.37 11.70
N ILE A 159 -1.80 -15.91 12.23
CA ILE A 159 -3.02 -16.71 12.29
C ILE A 159 -3.60 -16.95 10.90
N LEU A 160 -3.68 -15.91 10.05
CA LEU A 160 -4.19 -16.07 8.68
C LEU A 160 -3.24 -16.92 7.82
N LYS A 161 -1.93 -16.70 7.88
CA LYS A 161 -0.94 -17.48 7.13
C LYS A 161 -0.95 -18.94 7.56
N TRP A 162 -0.92 -19.21 8.87
CA TRP A 162 -0.98 -20.58 9.39
C TRP A 162 -2.28 -21.27 9.00
N TRP A 163 -3.42 -20.59 9.19
CA TRP A 163 -4.73 -21.17 8.93
C TRP A 163 -4.97 -21.40 7.44
N ALA A 164 -4.81 -20.38 6.59
CA ALA A 164 -5.22 -20.41 5.18
C ALA A 164 -4.19 -21.06 4.24
N ARG A 165 -2.95 -21.27 4.69
CA ARG A 165 -1.86 -21.89 3.91
C ARG A 165 -1.72 -21.34 2.47
N PRO A 166 -1.54 -20.01 2.31
CA PRO A 166 -1.38 -19.40 1.01
C PRO A 166 -0.12 -19.90 0.30
N THR A 167 -0.08 -19.83 -1.04
CA THR A 167 1.16 -20.07 -1.80
C THR A 167 1.99 -18.81 -1.98
N HIS A 168 1.35 -17.64 -1.95
CA HIS A 168 1.98 -16.33 -2.10
C HIS A 168 1.43 -15.35 -1.08
N VAL A 169 2.23 -14.38 -0.67
CA VAL A 169 1.82 -13.31 0.25
C VAL A 169 2.21 -11.96 -0.33
N THR A 170 1.33 -10.97 -0.24
CA THR A 170 1.64 -9.58 -0.60
C THR A 170 1.20 -8.60 0.49
N VAL A 171 1.94 -7.50 0.63
CA VAL A 171 1.57 -6.32 1.41
C VAL A 171 1.45 -5.14 0.45
N LEU A 172 0.23 -4.62 0.28
CA LEU A 172 -0.12 -3.61 -0.72
C LEU A 172 0.26 -2.18 -0.29
N GLY A 173 1.49 -1.97 0.18
CA GLY A 173 1.99 -0.65 0.56
C GLY A 173 1.63 -0.20 1.96
N ASP A 174 2.19 0.95 2.30
CA ASP A 174 2.21 1.55 3.63
C ASP A 174 2.72 0.57 4.68
N LEU A 175 3.90 0.02 4.41
CA LEU A 175 4.55 -0.95 5.28
C LEU A 175 4.93 -0.30 6.61
N ILE A 176 5.54 0.88 6.52
CA ILE A 176 6.03 1.65 7.65
C ILE A 176 5.77 3.14 7.41
N GLY A 177 5.58 3.91 8.48
CA GLY A 177 5.71 5.36 8.36
C GLY A 177 7.17 5.73 8.11
N SER A 178 7.50 6.25 6.94
CA SER A 178 8.87 6.58 6.54
C SER A 178 9.01 8.07 6.22
N GLN A 179 7.91 8.78 6.02
CA GLN A 179 7.97 10.22 5.83
C GLN A 179 8.57 10.91 7.08
N TRP A 180 9.59 11.75 6.87
CA TRP A 180 10.20 12.61 7.90
C TRP A 180 10.89 11.89 9.07
N VAL A 181 11.36 10.64 8.88
CA VAL A 181 12.13 9.91 9.90
C VAL A 181 13.61 9.80 9.56
N SER A 182 14.44 9.67 10.61
CA SER A 182 15.87 9.35 10.47
C SER A 182 16.08 7.94 9.95
N ASP A 183 17.28 7.67 9.42
CA ASP A 183 17.63 6.33 8.95
C ASP A 183 17.65 5.30 10.08
N ASP A 184 18.09 5.68 11.29
CA ASP A 184 18.07 4.78 12.46
C ASP A 184 16.64 4.35 12.82
N GLU A 185 15.69 5.28 12.76
CA GLU A 185 14.29 4.96 13.04
C GLU A 185 13.66 4.14 11.91
N PHE A 186 13.99 4.46 10.64
CA PHE A 186 13.56 3.68 9.49
C PHE A 186 14.03 2.22 9.61
N GLU A 187 15.31 2.00 9.91
CA GLU A 187 15.89 0.67 10.13
C GLU A 187 15.23 -0.07 11.28
N TRP A 188 14.91 0.62 12.38
CA TRP A 188 14.20 0.04 13.50
C TRP A 188 12.76 -0.36 13.15
N ARG A 189 12.03 0.47 12.41
CA ARG A 189 10.68 0.16 11.90
C ARG A 189 10.73 -1.05 10.96
N ALA A 190 11.68 -1.10 10.03
CA ALA A 190 11.87 -2.23 9.12
C ALA A 190 12.29 -3.51 9.85
N TRP A 191 13.15 -3.41 10.88
CA TRP A 191 13.48 -4.55 11.71
C TRP A 191 12.24 -5.14 12.39
N ARG A 192 11.35 -4.30 12.93
CA ARG A 192 10.08 -4.75 13.53
C ARG A 192 9.14 -5.35 12.48
N PHE A 193 9.07 -4.78 11.28
CA PHE A 193 8.32 -5.36 10.17
C PHE A 193 8.74 -6.82 9.93
N TRP A 194 10.03 -7.07 9.69
CA TRP A 194 10.51 -8.41 9.35
C TRP A 194 10.60 -9.38 10.53
N ASN A 195 10.99 -8.90 11.73
CA ASN A 195 11.31 -9.78 12.85
C ASN A 195 10.15 -9.97 13.84
N ARG A 196 9.17 -9.05 13.83
CA ARG A 196 8.02 -9.09 14.75
C ARG A 196 6.71 -9.34 14.01
N VAL A 197 6.34 -8.48 13.07
CA VAL A 197 5.04 -8.57 12.37
C VAL A 197 5.04 -9.74 11.38
N PHE A 198 6.02 -9.76 10.49
CA PHE A 198 6.14 -10.72 9.40
C PHE A 198 7.23 -11.77 9.65
N SER A 199 7.38 -12.19 10.91
CA SER A 199 8.43 -13.12 11.32
C SER A 199 8.41 -14.42 10.50
N GLY A 200 9.58 -14.84 10.00
CA GLY A 200 9.72 -15.98 9.08
C GLY A 200 9.28 -15.70 7.64
N GLY A 201 8.89 -14.47 7.33
CA GLY A 201 8.80 -13.94 5.97
C GLY A 201 10.17 -13.48 5.46
N GLU A 202 10.34 -13.50 4.15
CA GLU A 202 11.55 -13.09 3.46
C GLU A 202 11.22 -12.08 2.37
N ARG A 203 12.12 -11.13 2.13
CA ARG A 203 12.06 -10.25 0.96
C ARG A 203 12.23 -11.07 -0.32
N VAL A 204 11.50 -10.74 -1.39
CA VAL A 204 11.77 -11.30 -2.73
C VAL A 204 13.17 -10.89 -3.16
N ASP A 205 14.07 -11.82 -3.44
CA ASP A 205 15.47 -11.55 -3.79
C ASP A 205 15.62 -10.83 -5.14
N ASP A 206 16.55 -9.87 -5.23
CA ASP A 206 16.79 -9.12 -6.47
C ASP A 206 17.30 -10.02 -7.59
N ALA A 207 18.08 -11.07 -7.28
CA ALA A 207 18.55 -12.02 -8.27
C ALA A 207 17.40 -12.82 -8.91
N ILE A 208 16.31 -13.06 -8.17
CA ILE A 208 15.10 -13.69 -8.73
C ILE A 208 14.41 -12.73 -9.69
N VAL A 209 14.30 -11.46 -9.31
CA VAL A 209 13.73 -10.42 -10.16
C VAL A 209 14.56 -10.26 -11.43
N GLU A 210 15.87 -10.06 -11.31
CA GLU A 210 16.80 -9.92 -12.43
C GLU A 210 16.77 -11.13 -13.37
N ALA A 211 16.75 -12.35 -12.82
CA ALA A 211 16.63 -13.56 -13.62
C ALA A 211 15.27 -13.63 -14.35
N ALA A 212 14.17 -13.22 -13.72
CA ALA A 212 12.87 -13.23 -14.38
C ALA A 212 12.73 -12.16 -15.47
N LEU A 213 13.48 -11.06 -15.40
CA LEU A 213 13.53 -10.05 -16.46
C LEU A 213 14.12 -10.60 -17.78
N THR A 214 14.83 -11.74 -17.76
CA THR A 214 15.28 -12.43 -18.98
C THR A 214 14.15 -13.13 -19.73
N GLY A 215 12.96 -13.24 -19.13
CA GLY A 215 11.75 -13.78 -19.74
C GLY A 215 11.44 -15.24 -19.39
N ASP A 216 12.31 -15.90 -18.61
CA ASP A 216 12.09 -17.28 -18.20
C ASP A 216 11.04 -17.36 -17.08
N PRO A 217 9.94 -18.11 -17.30
CA PRO A 217 8.90 -18.26 -16.29
C PRO A 217 9.35 -19.15 -15.13
N LEU A 218 8.88 -18.82 -13.93
CA LEU A 218 9.12 -19.55 -12.68
C LEU A 218 8.01 -20.60 -12.43
N PRO A 219 8.31 -21.72 -11.76
CA PRO A 219 7.27 -22.66 -11.32
C PRO A 219 6.35 -22.00 -10.28
N MET A 220 5.03 -22.06 -10.54
CA MET A 220 4.01 -21.49 -9.63
C MET A 220 3.90 -22.24 -8.29
N ASP A 221 4.31 -23.50 -8.27
CA ASP A 221 4.26 -24.41 -7.13
C ASP A 221 5.58 -24.46 -6.33
N ASP A 222 6.53 -23.55 -6.58
CA ASP A 222 7.72 -23.39 -5.73
C ASP A 222 7.32 -22.94 -4.31
N GLU A 223 7.46 -23.87 -3.36
CA GLU A 223 7.10 -23.68 -1.95
C GLU A 223 7.86 -22.51 -1.28
N ALA A 224 9.00 -22.07 -1.83
CA ALA A 224 9.71 -20.92 -1.30
C ALA A 224 8.89 -19.62 -1.41
N TRP A 225 7.96 -19.52 -2.37
CA TRP A 225 7.06 -18.36 -2.49
C TRP A 225 6.09 -18.19 -1.32
N ALA A 226 5.80 -19.25 -0.55
CA ALA A 226 4.97 -19.14 0.65
C ALA A 226 5.66 -18.37 1.79
N ARG A 227 6.98 -18.18 1.70
CA ARG A 227 7.79 -17.39 2.64
C ARG A 227 8.17 -16.02 2.10
N ARG A 228 8.22 -15.85 0.77
CA ARG A 228 8.51 -14.56 0.13
C ARG A 228 7.32 -13.62 0.24
N ILE A 229 7.54 -12.41 0.75
CA ILE A 229 6.53 -11.36 0.86
C ILE A 229 6.73 -10.36 -0.27
N ILE A 230 5.71 -10.23 -1.12
CA ILE A 230 5.67 -9.28 -2.23
C ILE A 230 5.22 -7.92 -1.68
N ASN A 231 6.19 -7.05 -1.42
CA ASN A 231 5.93 -5.72 -0.88
C ASN A 231 5.73 -4.71 -2.02
N ILE A 232 4.69 -3.90 -1.90
CA ILE A 232 4.42 -2.77 -2.80
C ILE A 232 4.80 -1.48 -2.06
N ALA A 233 5.32 -0.46 -2.73
CA ALA A 233 5.59 0.83 -2.08
C ALA A 233 4.30 1.65 -1.90
N GLY A 234 4.05 2.16 -0.70
CA GLY A 234 2.95 3.10 -0.39
C GLY A 234 3.39 4.55 -0.15
N ASN A 235 2.43 5.46 -0.07
CA ASN A 235 2.73 6.88 0.12
C ASN A 235 3.39 7.16 1.48
N HIS A 236 3.08 6.39 2.52
CA HIS A 236 3.77 6.50 3.81
C HIS A 236 5.19 5.94 3.77
N ASP A 237 5.50 5.06 2.83
CA ASP A 237 6.83 4.45 2.66
C ASP A 237 7.81 5.36 1.91
N ILE A 238 7.38 5.94 0.78
CA ILE A 238 8.27 6.72 -0.11
C ILE A 238 7.79 8.14 -0.42
N GLY A 239 6.54 8.48 -0.15
CA GLY A 239 5.90 9.76 -0.52
C GLY A 239 4.98 9.67 -1.74
N TYR A 240 4.36 10.79 -2.11
CA TYR A 240 3.70 11.00 -3.40
C TYR A 240 4.67 11.65 -4.39
N ALA A 241 4.28 11.77 -5.66
CA ALA A 241 5.18 12.25 -6.70
C ALA A 241 5.92 13.55 -6.32
N GLY A 242 5.25 14.51 -5.68
CA GLY A 242 5.81 15.80 -5.28
C GLY A 242 6.79 15.77 -4.11
N ASP A 243 7.01 14.63 -3.43
CA ASP A 243 7.96 14.50 -2.32
C ASP A 243 8.72 13.15 -2.28
N VAL A 244 8.49 12.24 -3.22
CA VAL A 244 9.35 11.06 -3.42
C VAL A 244 10.76 11.50 -3.79
N SER A 245 11.76 10.96 -3.07
CA SER A 245 13.17 11.25 -3.28
C SER A 245 13.99 9.98 -3.45
N ARG A 246 15.17 10.09 -4.09
CA ARG A 246 16.07 8.95 -4.30
C ARG A 246 16.44 8.26 -2.99
N THR A 247 16.72 9.03 -1.94
CA THR A 247 17.04 8.49 -0.60
C THR A 247 15.91 7.64 -0.04
N ARG A 248 14.65 8.10 -0.14
CA ARG A 248 13.49 7.36 0.37
C ARG A 248 13.25 6.08 -0.43
N LEU A 249 13.37 6.15 -1.75
CA LEU A 249 13.25 4.99 -2.62
C LEU A 249 14.37 3.97 -2.37
N ASP A 250 15.63 4.40 -2.29
CA ASP A 250 16.79 3.52 -2.07
C ASP A 250 16.68 2.72 -0.77
N ARG A 251 16.31 3.39 0.32
CA ARG A 251 16.17 2.71 1.62
C ARG A 251 14.98 1.75 1.62
N PHE A 252 13.89 2.08 0.91
CA PHE A 252 12.77 1.17 0.71
C PHE A 252 13.22 -0.07 -0.07
N GLU A 253 13.83 0.11 -1.24
CA GLU A 253 14.24 -0.98 -2.11
C GLU A 253 15.23 -1.93 -1.42
N ARG A 254 16.16 -1.37 -0.63
CA ARG A 254 17.12 -2.14 0.16
C ARG A 254 16.48 -3.09 1.17
N LEU A 255 15.39 -2.69 1.84
CA LEU A 255 14.79 -3.46 2.93
C LEU A 255 13.52 -4.22 2.53
N PHE A 256 12.80 -3.76 1.52
CA PHE A 256 11.49 -4.28 1.14
C PHE A 256 11.40 -4.79 -0.30
N GLY A 257 12.36 -4.40 -1.15
CA GLY A 257 12.53 -4.88 -2.52
C GLY A 257 12.23 -3.82 -3.57
N THR A 258 12.64 -4.08 -4.80
CA THR A 258 12.48 -3.15 -5.94
C THR A 258 11.04 -2.66 -6.07
N ALA A 259 10.85 -1.36 -6.35
CA ALA A 259 9.52 -0.76 -6.41
C ALA A 259 8.76 -1.04 -7.72
N ASN A 260 9.48 -1.40 -8.79
CA ASN A 260 8.94 -1.76 -10.10
C ASN A 260 9.58 -3.06 -10.60
N TRP A 261 8.80 -4.11 -10.80
CA TRP A 261 9.29 -5.37 -11.35
C TRP A 261 8.14 -6.30 -11.76
N ASP A 262 8.42 -7.30 -12.58
CA ASP A 262 7.45 -8.31 -12.98
C ASP A 262 8.09 -9.69 -13.13
N ILE A 263 7.28 -10.71 -12.88
CA ILE A 263 7.66 -12.12 -13.02
C ILE A 263 6.51 -12.88 -13.69
N ARG A 264 6.83 -13.98 -14.37
CA ARG A 264 5.84 -14.89 -14.91
C ARG A 264 5.91 -16.23 -14.20
N PHE A 265 4.76 -16.75 -13.80
CA PHE A 265 4.61 -18.09 -13.26
C PHE A 265 4.00 -19.03 -14.29
N ASN A 266 4.60 -20.20 -14.47
CA ASN A 266 4.01 -21.30 -15.24
C ASN A 266 3.04 -22.09 -14.38
N TYR A 267 1.84 -22.31 -14.92
CA TYR A 267 0.86 -23.18 -14.29
C TYR A 267 1.36 -24.64 -14.28
N PRO A 268 1.21 -25.40 -13.19
CA PRO A 268 1.82 -26.72 -13.11
C PRO A 268 1.17 -27.72 -14.10
N SER A 269 1.99 -28.46 -14.84
CA SER A 269 1.53 -29.37 -15.91
C SER A 269 0.64 -30.51 -15.41
N THR A 270 0.69 -30.85 -14.12
CA THR A 270 -0.18 -31.86 -13.48
C THR A 270 -1.66 -31.45 -13.45
N PHE A 271 -1.95 -30.16 -13.59
CA PHE A 271 -3.32 -29.62 -13.61
C PHE A 271 -3.81 -29.31 -15.03
N THR A 272 -2.96 -29.44 -16.05
CA THR A 272 -3.33 -29.18 -17.45
C THR A 272 -3.68 -30.48 -18.16
N SER A 273 -4.97 -30.70 -18.44
CA SER A 273 -5.43 -31.73 -19.38
C SER A 273 -5.42 -31.25 -20.85
N ALA A 274 -4.71 -30.14 -21.11
CA ALA A 274 -4.79 -29.45 -22.39
C ALA A 274 -4.05 -30.23 -23.50
N PRO A 275 -4.60 -30.30 -24.72
CA PRO A 275 -3.95 -30.96 -25.84
C PRO A 275 -2.60 -30.28 -26.15
N HIS A 276 -1.60 -31.06 -26.58
CA HIS A 276 -0.20 -30.67 -26.86
C HIS A 276 0.04 -29.45 -27.79
N ASN A 277 -1.01 -28.78 -28.28
CA ASN A 277 -0.93 -27.62 -29.19
C ASN A 277 -1.38 -26.29 -28.56
N SER A 278 -1.79 -26.24 -27.28
CA SER A 278 -2.09 -24.98 -26.59
C SER A 278 -0.87 -24.49 -25.82
N SER A 279 -0.65 -23.18 -25.81
CA SER A 279 0.36 -22.53 -24.96
C SER A 279 0.09 -22.83 -23.47
N ASP A 280 1.15 -23.12 -22.72
CA ASP A 280 1.05 -23.38 -21.29
C ASP A 280 0.47 -22.15 -20.57
N PRO A 281 -0.55 -22.33 -19.69
CA PRO A 281 -1.13 -21.24 -18.93
C PRO A 281 -0.09 -20.57 -18.02
N THR A 282 -0.14 -19.25 -17.94
CA THR A 282 0.79 -18.46 -17.13
C THR A 282 0.08 -17.34 -16.39
N LEU A 283 0.62 -17.01 -15.21
CA LEU A 283 0.25 -15.81 -14.46
C LEU A 283 1.41 -14.82 -14.50
N HIS A 284 1.19 -13.65 -15.09
CA HIS A 284 2.16 -12.55 -15.12
C HIS A 284 1.85 -11.60 -13.97
N LEU A 285 2.68 -11.65 -12.93
CA LEU A 285 2.59 -10.78 -11.76
C LEU A 285 3.42 -9.53 -12.01
N ILE A 286 2.82 -8.36 -11.82
CA ILE A 286 3.42 -7.05 -12.06
C ILE A 286 3.30 -6.23 -10.78
N VAL A 287 4.43 -5.78 -10.25
CA VAL A 287 4.53 -4.81 -9.16
C VAL A 287 4.85 -3.45 -9.77
N LEU A 288 3.94 -2.49 -9.58
CA LEU A 288 4.05 -1.15 -10.15
C LEU A 288 4.03 -0.09 -9.05
N ASN A 289 5.07 0.73 -9.01
CA ASN A 289 5.13 1.95 -8.22
C ASN A 289 4.22 3.03 -8.84
N SER A 290 2.97 3.09 -8.37
CA SER A 290 1.98 4.07 -8.81
C SER A 290 2.27 5.49 -8.34
N LEU A 291 3.09 5.69 -7.29
CA LEU A 291 3.20 6.96 -6.56
C LEU A 291 3.85 8.08 -7.37
N VAL A 292 4.50 7.73 -8.47
CA VAL A 292 5.18 8.67 -9.37
C VAL A 292 4.59 8.67 -10.78
N LEU A 293 3.42 8.06 -11.00
CA LEU A 293 2.72 8.10 -12.29
C LEU A 293 2.02 9.44 -12.56
N ASP A 294 1.66 10.16 -11.51
CA ASP A 294 1.07 11.49 -11.61
C ASP A 294 2.13 12.59 -11.41
N THR A 295 1.76 13.83 -11.74
CA THR A 295 2.68 14.98 -11.81
C THR A 295 2.11 16.17 -11.06
N PRO A 296 2.93 17.15 -10.67
CA PRO A 296 4.40 17.24 -10.85
C PRO A 296 5.21 16.43 -9.82
N ALA A 297 6.27 15.76 -10.29
CA ALA A 297 7.16 14.96 -9.46
C ALA A 297 8.36 15.78 -8.92
N LEU A 298 8.80 15.53 -7.69
CA LEU A 298 10.03 16.11 -7.14
C LEU A 298 11.26 15.66 -7.91
N ASP A 299 11.41 14.34 -8.09
CA ASP A 299 12.50 13.74 -8.82
C ASP A 299 11.99 13.13 -10.13
N GLU A 300 12.16 13.88 -11.22
CA GLU A 300 11.75 13.45 -12.56
C GLU A 300 12.52 12.21 -13.04
N SER A 301 13.70 11.92 -12.48
CA SER A 301 14.46 10.72 -12.85
C SER A 301 13.79 9.44 -12.35
N ILE A 302 13.19 9.48 -11.15
CA ILE A 302 12.42 8.36 -10.57
C ILE A 302 11.14 8.13 -11.39
N GLN A 303 10.47 9.21 -11.77
CA GLN A 303 9.29 9.16 -12.63
C GLN A 303 9.64 8.58 -14.00
N HIS A 304 10.70 9.07 -14.66
CA HIS A 304 11.17 8.53 -15.94
C HIS A 304 11.56 7.05 -15.84
N ALA A 305 12.20 6.61 -14.74
CA ALA A 305 12.52 5.21 -14.53
C ALA A 305 11.25 4.33 -14.51
N THR A 306 10.17 4.81 -13.89
CA THR A 306 8.88 4.10 -13.86
C THR A 306 8.24 4.04 -15.25
N TYR A 307 8.26 5.12 -16.02
CA TYR A 307 7.76 5.10 -17.41
C TYR A 307 8.61 4.23 -18.35
N ASN A 308 9.93 4.22 -18.17
CA ASN A 308 10.83 3.34 -18.91
C ASN A 308 10.55 1.87 -18.58
N TYR A 309 10.33 1.55 -17.30
CA TYR A 309 9.91 0.21 -16.88
C TYR A 309 8.60 -0.20 -17.55
N MET A 310 7.57 0.65 -17.53
CA MET A 310 6.30 0.36 -18.20
C MET A 310 6.49 0.16 -19.70
N THR A 311 7.29 1.00 -20.35
CA THR A 311 7.56 0.90 -21.79
C THR A 311 8.24 -0.43 -22.14
N ASP A 312 9.23 -0.82 -21.36
CA ASP A 312 9.97 -2.08 -21.53
C ASP A 312 9.08 -3.31 -21.29
N LEU A 313 8.29 -3.29 -20.21
CA LEU A 313 7.27 -4.30 -19.90
C LEU A 313 6.33 -4.50 -21.09
N LEU A 314 5.74 -3.41 -21.60
CA LEU A 314 4.77 -3.44 -22.71
C LEU A 314 5.41 -3.95 -24.01
N SER A 315 6.62 -3.49 -24.31
CA SER A 315 7.28 -3.77 -25.59
C SER A 315 7.86 -5.18 -25.68
N HIS A 316 8.32 -5.73 -24.55
CA HIS A 316 9.13 -6.95 -24.57
C HIS A 316 8.60 -8.08 -23.70
N ARG A 317 7.88 -7.79 -22.60
CA ARG A 317 7.53 -8.80 -21.60
C ARG A 317 6.06 -9.17 -21.57
N THR A 318 5.14 -8.34 -22.06
CA THR A 318 3.72 -8.73 -22.12
C THR A 318 3.42 -9.70 -23.27
N ARG A 319 2.49 -10.64 -23.06
CA ARG A 319 1.94 -11.49 -24.12
C ARG A 319 0.88 -10.73 -24.95
N PRO A 320 0.50 -11.23 -26.14
CA PRO A 320 -0.63 -10.66 -26.89
C PRO A 320 -1.89 -10.52 -26.04
N VAL A 321 -2.67 -9.48 -26.32
CA VAL A 321 -3.87 -9.11 -25.53
C VAL A 321 -4.95 -10.19 -25.59
N ASP A 322 -5.03 -10.91 -26.71
CA ASP A 322 -5.98 -11.98 -26.98
C ASP A 322 -5.46 -13.39 -26.63
N ASP A 323 -4.30 -13.51 -25.97
CA ASP A 323 -3.79 -14.80 -25.49
C ASP A 323 -4.63 -15.31 -24.29
N PRO A 324 -5.44 -16.39 -24.47
CA PRO A 324 -6.30 -16.91 -23.41
C PRO A 324 -5.51 -17.69 -22.34
N SER A 325 -4.22 -17.98 -22.59
CA SER A 325 -3.34 -18.68 -21.65
C SER A 325 -2.59 -17.73 -20.72
N ALA A 326 -2.76 -16.41 -20.88
CA ALA A 326 -2.11 -15.41 -20.06
C ALA A 326 -3.10 -14.76 -19.09
N PHE A 327 -2.77 -14.74 -17.81
CA PHE A 327 -3.48 -13.95 -16.80
C PHE A 327 -2.55 -12.88 -16.24
N THR A 328 -2.99 -11.62 -16.22
CA THR A 328 -2.20 -10.50 -15.70
C THR A 328 -2.70 -10.13 -14.30
N LEU A 329 -1.81 -10.19 -13.31
CA LEU A 329 -2.06 -9.69 -11.95
C LEU A 329 -1.23 -8.43 -11.72
N LEU A 330 -1.89 -7.29 -11.62
CA LEU A 330 -1.26 -6.02 -11.25
C LEU A 330 -1.41 -5.77 -9.75
N LEU A 331 -0.28 -5.63 -9.06
CA LEU A 331 -0.20 -5.21 -7.67
C LEU A 331 0.34 -3.78 -7.64
N THR A 332 -0.43 -2.86 -7.08
CA THR A 332 -0.03 -1.46 -6.96
C THR A 332 -0.63 -0.85 -5.69
N HIS A 333 -0.27 0.37 -5.35
CA HIS A 333 -0.74 0.97 -4.11
C HIS A 333 -1.94 1.88 -4.34
N LEU A 334 -1.85 2.81 -5.29
CA LEU A 334 -2.92 3.78 -5.54
C LEU A 334 -4.04 3.16 -6.37
N PRO A 335 -5.31 3.24 -5.92
CA PRO A 335 -6.44 2.79 -6.71
C PRO A 335 -6.62 3.63 -7.97
N LEU A 336 -7.16 3.01 -9.01
CA LEU A 336 -7.44 3.68 -10.28
C LEU A 336 -8.53 4.74 -10.11
N TYR A 337 -8.52 5.73 -11.00
CA TYR A 337 -9.54 6.76 -11.11
C TYR A 337 -10.94 6.15 -11.18
N LYS A 338 -11.84 6.67 -10.35
CA LYS A 338 -13.26 6.31 -10.35
C LYS A 338 -14.13 7.53 -10.02
N PRO A 339 -15.27 7.76 -10.71
CA PRO A 339 -16.12 8.90 -10.40
C PRO A 339 -16.61 8.92 -8.94
N ALA A 340 -16.88 10.12 -8.42
CA ALA A 340 -17.46 10.29 -7.09
C ALA A 340 -18.79 9.51 -6.97
N GLY A 341 -18.99 8.84 -5.84
CA GLY A 341 -20.17 8.02 -5.56
C GLY A 341 -20.06 6.55 -5.96
N VAL A 342 -18.99 6.14 -6.66
CA VAL A 342 -18.72 4.70 -6.93
C VAL A 342 -18.18 4.01 -5.68
N CYS A 343 -17.28 4.66 -4.96
CA CYS A 343 -16.73 4.21 -3.69
C CYS A 343 -16.87 5.33 -2.64
N VAL A 344 -16.46 5.04 -1.41
CA VAL A 344 -16.58 5.98 -0.29
C VAL A 344 -15.79 7.26 -0.57
N ASP A 345 -14.54 7.14 -1.00
CA ASP A 345 -13.73 8.31 -1.33
C ASP A 345 -13.92 8.76 -2.78
N PRO A 346 -14.21 10.06 -3.01
CA PRO A 346 -14.16 10.64 -4.34
C PRO A 346 -12.69 10.82 -4.79
N PRO A 347 -12.46 11.04 -6.10
CA PRO A 347 -11.17 11.48 -6.58
C PRO A 347 -10.73 12.79 -5.93
N TYR A 348 -9.49 12.81 -5.49
CA TYR A 348 -8.89 13.94 -4.77
C TYR A 348 -7.41 14.05 -5.13
N TRP A 349 -6.93 15.28 -5.27
CA TRP A 349 -5.53 15.65 -5.46
C TRP A 349 -5.27 16.95 -4.72
N ASP A 350 -4.21 16.98 -3.91
CA ASP A 350 -3.68 18.19 -3.27
C ASP A 350 -2.26 18.44 -3.76
N PHE A 351 -1.85 19.71 -3.75
CA PHE A 351 -0.54 20.13 -4.24
C PHE A 351 0.16 21.02 -3.21
N TRP A 352 1.48 20.94 -3.18
CA TRP A 352 2.29 21.84 -2.37
C TRP A 352 2.14 23.30 -2.82
N GLY A 353 2.44 24.22 -1.90
CA GLY A 353 2.42 25.65 -2.17
C GLY A 353 3.55 26.12 -3.10
N ASN A 354 3.84 27.41 -3.03
CA ASN A 354 4.88 28.04 -3.85
C ASN A 354 6.30 27.79 -3.33
N ASP A 355 6.45 27.31 -2.09
CA ASP A 355 7.75 26.99 -1.50
C ASP A 355 8.15 25.54 -1.77
N ASP A 356 9.41 25.22 -1.50
CA ASP A 356 10.00 23.90 -1.73
C ASP A 356 10.27 23.13 -0.43
N GLY A 357 9.81 23.65 0.71
CA GLY A 357 10.10 23.06 2.02
C GLY A 357 11.60 22.91 2.33
N GLY A 358 12.47 23.71 1.70
CA GLY A 358 13.91 23.53 1.78
C GLY A 358 14.44 22.37 0.91
N GLY A 359 13.73 22.06 -0.18
CA GLY A 359 14.07 21.01 -1.15
C GLY A 359 13.49 19.63 -0.83
N VAL A 360 12.59 19.51 0.15
CA VAL A 360 11.99 18.21 0.50
C VAL A 360 10.72 17.90 -0.27
N TYR A 361 10.12 18.91 -0.91
CA TYR A 361 9.07 18.73 -1.88
C TYR A 361 9.18 19.75 -3.02
N ARG A 362 8.53 19.44 -4.13
CA ARG A 362 8.49 20.34 -5.29
C ARG A 362 7.44 21.42 -5.07
N PRO A 363 7.74 22.71 -5.36
CA PRO A 363 6.71 23.73 -5.47
C PRO A 363 5.64 23.31 -6.47
N HIS A 364 4.37 23.37 -6.07
CA HIS A 364 3.24 22.82 -6.84
C HIS A 364 3.32 21.33 -7.17
N GLY A 365 4.22 20.59 -6.51
CA GLY A 365 4.31 19.14 -6.61
C GLY A 365 3.08 18.47 -6.03
N LEU A 366 2.76 17.28 -6.55
CA LEU A 366 1.65 16.49 -6.04
C LEU A 366 1.92 16.07 -4.58
N LYS A 367 1.09 16.56 -3.66
CA LYS A 367 1.25 16.35 -2.22
C LYS A 367 0.49 15.12 -1.72
N GLU A 368 -0.71 14.90 -2.22
CA GLU A 368 -1.62 13.85 -1.76
C GLU A 368 -2.61 13.54 -2.87
N GLN A 369 -3.02 12.28 -2.99
CA GLN A 369 -4.14 11.89 -3.85
C GLN A 369 -4.79 10.60 -3.38
N ASN A 370 -6.10 10.48 -3.55
CA ASN A 370 -6.84 9.25 -3.24
C ASN A 370 -6.77 8.21 -4.38
N HIS A 371 -6.65 8.69 -5.63
CA HIS A 371 -6.67 7.87 -6.83
C HIS A 371 -5.61 8.35 -7.81
N LEU A 372 -5.14 7.44 -8.65
CA LEU A 372 -4.44 7.81 -9.87
C LEU A 372 -5.30 8.76 -10.72
N SER A 373 -4.65 9.68 -11.44
CA SER A 373 -5.34 10.53 -12.39
C SER A 373 -6.07 9.70 -13.45
N LYS A 374 -7.10 10.32 -14.04
CA LYS A 374 -7.85 9.69 -15.14
C LYS A 374 -6.92 9.31 -16.32
N PRO A 375 -5.98 10.15 -16.78
CA PRO A 375 -5.00 9.76 -17.81
C PRO A 375 -4.12 8.58 -17.40
N ALA A 376 -3.56 8.57 -16.18
CA ALA A 376 -2.71 7.46 -15.71
C ALA A 376 -3.49 6.14 -15.66
N SER A 377 -4.71 6.19 -15.13
CA SER A 377 -5.61 5.04 -15.02
C SER A 377 -6.06 4.53 -16.39
N GLU A 378 -6.64 5.39 -17.22
CA GLU A 378 -7.23 4.99 -18.50
C GLU A 378 -6.18 4.69 -19.56
N SER A 379 -5.23 5.60 -19.77
CA SER A 379 -4.25 5.47 -20.86
C SER A 379 -3.09 4.55 -20.46
N GLY A 380 -2.53 4.74 -19.26
CA GLY A 380 -1.37 3.99 -18.80
C GLY A 380 -1.69 2.55 -18.40
N ILE A 381 -2.76 2.35 -17.63
CA ILE A 381 -3.08 1.02 -17.08
C ILE A 381 -4.10 0.31 -17.97
N LEU A 382 -5.32 0.84 -18.14
CA LEU A 382 -6.39 0.10 -18.80
C LEU A 382 -6.12 -0.12 -20.30
N LYS A 383 -5.74 0.93 -21.03
CA LYS A 383 -5.47 0.84 -22.48
C LYS A 383 -4.11 0.25 -22.79
N ALA A 384 -3.02 0.77 -22.21
CA ALA A 384 -1.69 0.31 -22.56
C ALA A 384 -1.38 -1.05 -21.93
N LEU A 385 -1.44 -1.17 -20.59
CA LEU A 385 -1.13 -2.43 -19.92
C LEU A 385 -2.15 -3.52 -20.20
N PHE A 386 -3.44 -3.26 -19.98
CA PHE A 386 -4.48 -4.27 -20.16
C PHE A 386 -4.97 -4.40 -21.61
N GLY A 387 -4.58 -3.50 -22.53
CA GLY A 387 -4.98 -3.60 -23.93
C GLY A 387 -6.47 -3.33 -24.18
N MET A 388 -7.17 -2.69 -23.25
CA MET A 388 -8.60 -2.38 -23.39
C MET A 388 -8.81 -1.31 -24.48
N SER A 389 -9.90 -1.45 -25.23
CA SER A 389 -10.27 -0.52 -26.30
C SER A 389 -11.77 -0.46 -26.50
N GLY A 390 -12.28 0.67 -26.98
CA GLY A 390 -13.66 0.80 -27.46
C GLY A 390 -13.85 0.27 -28.89
N ASP A 391 -12.77 -0.17 -29.56
CA ASP A 391 -12.80 -0.76 -30.91
C ASP A 391 -13.11 -2.27 -30.83
N LEU A 392 -14.26 -2.68 -31.38
CA LEU A 392 -14.66 -4.09 -31.42
C LEU A 392 -13.79 -4.94 -32.36
N ASN A 393 -12.99 -4.31 -33.22
CA ASN A 393 -12.03 -4.98 -34.09
C ASN A 393 -10.63 -5.08 -33.47
N ALA A 394 -10.41 -4.48 -32.29
CA ALA A 394 -9.17 -4.69 -31.54
C ALA A 394 -9.06 -6.13 -31.03
N PRO A 395 -7.85 -6.61 -30.68
CA PRO A 395 -7.67 -7.88 -29.99
C PRO A 395 -8.62 -8.03 -28.80
N ALA A 396 -9.09 -9.27 -28.57
CA ALA A 396 -10.10 -9.59 -27.57
C ALA A 396 -11.38 -8.73 -27.68
N HIS A 397 -11.74 -8.26 -28.88
CA HIS A 397 -12.89 -7.37 -29.11
C HIS A 397 -12.88 -6.11 -28.24
N GLY A 398 -11.68 -5.63 -27.86
CA GLY A 398 -11.51 -4.45 -27.03
C GLY A 398 -11.71 -4.68 -25.52
N THR A 399 -12.05 -5.89 -25.07
CA THR A 399 -12.20 -6.15 -23.63
C THR A 399 -10.88 -6.12 -22.86
N GLY A 400 -9.75 -6.17 -23.57
CA GLY A 400 -8.42 -6.29 -22.99
C GLY A 400 -8.09 -7.72 -22.56
N ARG A 401 -6.88 -7.88 -22.03
CA ARG A 401 -6.35 -9.16 -21.56
C ARG A 401 -7.01 -9.58 -20.24
N PRO A 402 -7.17 -10.89 -19.97
CA PRO A 402 -7.66 -11.37 -18.68
C PRO A 402 -6.73 -10.93 -17.54
N GLY A 403 -7.30 -10.42 -16.46
CA GLY A 403 -6.50 -10.10 -15.29
C GLY A 403 -7.25 -9.48 -14.13
N LEU A 404 -6.49 -9.18 -13.08
CA LEU A 404 -6.96 -8.59 -11.83
C LEU A 404 -5.99 -7.49 -11.40
N ILE A 405 -6.54 -6.40 -10.88
CA ILE A 405 -5.78 -5.30 -10.28
C ILE A 405 -6.09 -5.30 -8.79
N LEU A 406 -5.07 -5.39 -7.96
CA LEU A 406 -5.18 -5.25 -6.51
C LEU A 406 -4.44 -3.98 -6.08
N THR A 407 -5.15 -3.12 -5.36
CA THR A 407 -4.64 -1.84 -4.88
C THR A 407 -4.74 -1.73 -3.37
N GLY A 408 -3.76 -1.07 -2.75
CA GLY A 408 -3.78 -0.69 -1.34
C GLY A 408 -4.41 0.68 -1.12
N HIS A 409 -3.71 1.51 -0.35
CA HIS A 409 -4.07 2.83 0.21
C HIS A 409 -4.63 2.76 1.63
N ASP A 410 -4.36 3.78 2.44
CA ASP A 410 -4.80 3.98 3.83
C ASP A 410 -6.28 4.36 4.01
N HIS A 411 -7.13 3.96 3.06
CA HIS A 411 -8.52 4.39 2.91
C HIS A 411 -9.48 3.21 2.72
N GLN A 412 -10.79 3.47 2.77
CA GLN A 412 -11.78 2.38 2.67
C GLN A 412 -11.77 1.71 1.28
N GLY A 413 -11.49 0.40 1.28
CA GLY A 413 -11.51 -0.44 0.08
C GLY A 413 -12.88 -0.54 -0.61
N CYS A 414 -12.88 -0.89 -1.90
CA CYS A 414 -14.06 -0.95 -2.74
C CYS A 414 -13.80 -1.81 -4.00
N ASP A 415 -14.77 -2.63 -4.39
CA ASP A 415 -14.70 -3.44 -5.60
C ASP A 415 -15.31 -2.69 -6.79
N THR A 416 -14.57 -2.59 -7.90
CA THR A 416 -15.00 -1.84 -9.09
C THR A 416 -14.70 -2.57 -10.39
N TRP A 417 -15.57 -2.38 -11.38
CA TRP A 417 -15.37 -2.84 -12.76
C TRP A 417 -15.03 -1.65 -13.66
N HIS A 418 -13.84 -1.67 -14.26
CA HIS A 418 -13.47 -0.71 -15.28
C HIS A 418 -13.87 -1.24 -16.67
N TYR A 419 -14.41 -0.36 -17.51
CA TYR A 419 -14.72 -0.69 -18.90
C TYR A 419 -14.48 0.53 -19.79
N ILE A 420 -14.19 0.28 -21.06
CA ILE A 420 -14.11 1.31 -22.10
C ILE A 420 -15.35 1.13 -22.99
N PRO A 421 -16.26 2.13 -23.07
CA PRO A 421 -17.46 1.99 -23.89
C PRO A 421 -17.13 1.73 -25.36
N ALA A 422 -17.95 0.91 -26.03
CA ALA A 422 -17.83 0.72 -27.48
C ALA A 422 -18.01 2.07 -28.21
N ASN A 423 -17.28 2.26 -29.32
CA ASN A 423 -17.28 3.47 -30.15
C ASN A 423 -16.60 4.72 -29.53
N THR A 424 -15.81 4.58 -28.47
CA THR A 424 -14.95 5.69 -27.98
C THR A 424 -13.62 5.80 -28.73
N THR A 425 -13.48 5.12 -29.87
CA THR A 425 -12.36 5.37 -30.78
C THR A 425 -12.50 6.78 -31.31
N TRP A 426 -11.52 7.65 -31.01
CA TRP A 426 -11.34 8.88 -31.79
C TRP A 426 -11.35 8.48 -33.27
N PRO A 427 -12.13 9.16 -34.14
CA PRO A 427 -12.08 8.87 -35.56
C PRO A 427 -10.61 9.01 -35.98
N ARG A 428 -10.03 7.93 -36.52
CA ARG A 428 -8.74 8.01 -37.20
C ARG A 428 -8.92 9.00 -38.35
N SER A 429 -8.52 10.26 -38.15
CA SER A 429 -8.26 11.17 -39.26
C SER A 429 -6.95 10.72 -39.90
N LEU A 430 -7.05 9.68 -40.73
CA LEU A 430 -6.24 9.62 -41.93
C LEU A 430 -6.73 10.79 -42.80
N ASP A 431 -5.79 11.56 -43.32
CA ASP A 431 -5.98 12.75 -44.16
C ASP A 431 -6.25 14.05 -43.38
N ASP A 432 -5.19 14.74 -42.96
CA ASP A 432 -4.78 16.03 -43.56
C ASP A 432 -3.68 16.70 -42.69
N CYS A 433 -2.45 16.20 -42.78
CA CYS A 433 -1.28 16.95 -42.32
C CYS A 433 -0.75 17.80 -43.48
N SER A 434 -1.51 18.79 -43.93
CA SER A 434 -0.93 19.91 -44.67
C SER A 434 -0.18 20.79 -43.66
N TYR A 435 1.14 20.71 -43.71
CA TYR A 435 2.04 21.65 -43.03
C TYR A 435 1.80 23.05 -43.61
N HIS A 436 1.03 23.89 -42.91
CA HIS A 436 1.14 25.33 -43.05
C HIS A 436 1.95 25.88 -41.87
N SER A 437 3.25 26.01 -42.11
CA SER A 437 4.10 26.92 -41.35
C SER A 437 3.63 28.34 -41.61
N ASP A 438 3.21 29.06 -40.57
CA ASP A 438 3.40 30.50 -40.42
C ASP A 438 3.03 30.92 -39.00
N ALA A 439 3.97 30.72 -38.08
CA ALA A 439 4.01 31.43 -36.82
C ALA A 439 4.90 32.65 -37.00
N ASN A 440 4.29 33.82 -37.22
CA ASN A 440 4.94 35.10 -37.07
C ASN A 440 4.35 35.78 -35.81
N PRO A 441 5.13 36.00 -34.73
CA PRO A 441 4.62 36.60 -33.52
C PRO A 441 4.78 38.12 -33.61
N GLY A 442 3.67 38.83 -33.76
CA GLY A 442 3.70 40.27 -33.56
C GLY A 442 2.54 41.03 -34.17
N GLN A 443 1.48 41.23 -33.40
CA GLN A 443 0.90 42.55 -33.18
C GLN A 443 -0.15 42.49 -32.06
N ARG A 444 0.06 43.34 -31.06
CA ARG A 444 -0.96 43.72 -30.07
C ARG A 444 -1.97 44.61 -30.79
N ASP A 445 -3.25 44.38 -30.57
CA ASP A 445 -4.25 45.45 -30.61
C ASP A 445 -5.15 45.36 -29.37
N PRO A 446 -5.30 46.45 -28.60
CA PRO A 446 -6.11 46.50 -27.40
C PRO A 446 -7.46 47.12 -27.72
N GLU A 447 -8.52 46.34 -27.90
CA GLU A 447 -9.89 46.88 -27.89
C GLU A 447 -10.93 45.74 -27.82
N ARG A 448 -11.35 45.41 -26.60
CA ARG A 448 -12.73 45.04 -26.19
C ARG A 448 -12.74 44.59 -24.73
N GLU A 449 -12.62 45.57 -23.85
CA GLU A 449 -13.43 45.55 -22.63
C GLU A 449 -14.85 45.93 -23.07
N GLU A 450 -15.81 44.99 -22.94
CA GLU A 450 -17.13 45.27 -22.37
C GLU A 450 -17.96 43.97 -22.33
N GLU A 451 -18.64 43.80 -21.19
CA GLU A 451 -19.83 42.97 -21.00
C GLU A 451 -19.70 41.43 -21.07
N LYS A 452 -19.56 40.80 -19.89
CA LYS A 452 -20.71 40.14 -19.22
C LYS A 452 -20.29 39.51 -17.89
N THR A 453 -20.61 40.22 -16.81
CA THR A 453 -20.85 39.66 -15.49
C THR A 453 -22.30 39.18 -15.46
N THR A 454 -22.57 37.90 -15.18
CA THR A 454 -23.61 37.42 -14.23
C THR A 454 -23.88 35.91 -14.31
N GLN A 455 -23.88 35.28 -13.11
CA GLN A 455 -24.68 34.13 -12.64
C GLN A 455 -24.54 32.78 -13.39
N PHE A 456 -24.31 31.65 -12.73
CA PHE A 456 -25.24 31.05 -11.77
C PHE A 456 -24.56 30.00 -10.86
N GLN A 457 -24.94 30.02 -9.59
CA GLN A 457 -24.87 28.90 -8.66
C GLN A 457 -26.02 27.93 -8.93
N ALA A 458 -25.76 26.63 -8.85
CA ALA A 458 -26.60 25.62 -8.19
C ALA A 458 -25.74 24.37 -7.97
#